data_AF-A0A960SK11-F1
#
_entry.id   AF-A0A960SK11-F1
#
_cell.length_a   1.000
_cell.length_b   1.000
_cell.length_c   1.000
_cell.angle_alpha   90.00
_cell.angle_beta   90.00
_cell.angle_gamma   90.00
#
_symmetry.space_group_name_H-M   'P 1'
#
loop_
_entity.id
_entity.type
_entity.pdbx_description
1 polymer ?
#
loop_
_entity_poly.entity_id
_entity_poly.type
_entity_poly.pdbx_seq_one_letter_code
_entity_poly.pdbx_strand_id
1 'polypeptide(L)'
;PTFAEGNQQVCDNMALSMFMGAGGFGEYSPVAKADVNLVHLPEAISFVQGAALGCRFMTAYHGVTAQAEIQPGQWVAVWGCGGVGLAAVDVASAMGANVIAISRTQEKLDKAMELGAVAAIQAGDDVPEQIQEMTKGGVHVSVECLGTAATWMPAIQSLRTRGKLVRIGMSGKEESGMLPLPADVLTARELEIRGSMGMQARCYPEMLRMIETGKIRPQDLVTEEVPMEEASRVLEAMSNYDTIGYSVIVAD
;
A
#
# COMPACT_ATOMS: atom_id res chain seq x y z
N PRO A 1 0.92 -26.01 0.85
CA PRO A 1 0.13 -25.98 -0.41
C PRO A 1 0.29 -24.66 -1.15
N THR A 2 0.03 -23.54 -0.46
CA THR A 2 0.12 -22.17 -1.02
C THR A 2 1.46 -21.86 -1.67
N PHE A 3 2.59 -22.27 -1.08
CA PHE A 3 3.92 -22.10 -1.69
C PHE A 3 4.05 -22.79 -3.06
N ALA A 4 3.55 -24.02 -3.20
CA ALA A 4 3.63 -24.80 -4.45
C ALA A 4 2.71 -24.23 -5.55
N GLU A 5 1.64 -23.54 -5.16
CA GLU A 5 0.75 -22.78 -6.04
C GLU A 5 1.32 -21.40 -6.40
N GLY A 6 2.51 -21.08 -5.89
CA GLY A 6 3.15 -19.79 -6.09
C GLY A 6 2.62 -18.70 -5.15
N ASN A 7 1.87 -18.98 -4.09
CA ASN A 7 1.42 -17.97 -3.13
C ASN A 7 2.35 -17.90 -1.92
N GLN A 8 3.63 -17.59 -2.18
CA GLN A 8 4.72 -17.58 -1.19
C GLN A 8 4.50 -16.56 -0.06
N GLN A 9 3.87 -15.43 -0.38
CA GLN A 9 3.56 -14.33 0.54
C GLN A 9 2.51 -14.69 1.60
N VAL A 10 1.77 -15.79 1.41
CA VAL A 10 0.81 -16.36 2.37
C VAL A 10 1.12 -17.83 2.65
N CYS A 11 2.41 -18.17 2.65
CA CYS A 11 2.88 -19.51 3.02
C CYS A 11 2.66 -19.78 4.51
N ASP A 12 2.06 -20.93 4.86
CA ASP A 12 1.86 -21.34 6.27
C ASP A 12 3.19 -21.49 7.04
N ASN A 13 4.28 -21.76 6.31
CA ASN A 13 5.65 -21.83 6.85
C ASN A 13 6.47 -20.62 6.40
N MET A 14 5.94 -19.42 6.68
CA MET A 14 6.54 -18.14 6.33
C MET A 14 7.92 -17.99 6.99
N ALA A 15 8.93 -17.66 6.19
CA ALA A 15 10.29 -17.42 6.65
C ALA A 15 10.72 -16.01 6.21
N LEU A 16 10.14 -15.00 6.86
CA LEU A 16 10.51 -13.60 6.64
C LEU A 16 11.53 -13.20 7.70
N SER A 17 12.71 -12.74 7.29
CA SER A 17 13.82 -12.43 8.22
C SER A 17 13.39 -11.54 9.38
N MET A 18 12.58 -10.50 9.12
CA MET A 18 12.09 -9.59 10.17
C MET A 18 11.23 -10.28 11.23
N PHE A 19 10.45 -11.31 10.87
CA PHE A 19 9.66 -12.08 11.85
C PHE A 19 10.51 -13.12 12.59
N MET A 20 11.74 -13.36 12.15
CA MET A 20 12.70 -14.26 12.78
C MET A 20 13.73 -13.52 13.65
N GLY A 21 13.49 -12.22 13.93
CA GLY A 21 14.39 -11.39 14.76
C GLY A 21 15.57 -10.79 14.00
N ALA A 22 15.63 -10.92 12.68
CA ALA A 22 16.66 -10.36 11.81
C ALA A 22 16.09 -9.20 10.98
N GLY A 23 16.30 -7.96 11.46
CA GLY A 23 15.89 -6.74 10.77
C GLY A 23 16.93 -6.25 9.75
N GLY A 24 16.62 -5.13 9.10
CA GLY A 24 17.55 -4.43 8.19
C GLY A 24 18.37 -3.31 8.85
N PHE A 25 18.16 -3.04 10.14
CA PHE A 25 18.93 -2.02 10.87
C PHE A 25 20.20 -2.63 11.47
N GLY A 26 21.20 -2.80 10.62
CA GLY A 26 22.53 -3.29 10.95
C GLY A 26 23.38 -3.41 9.68
N GLU A 27 24.70 -3.54 9.83
CA GLU A 27 25.63 -3.67 8.71
C GLU A 27 25.39 -4.96 7.88
N TYR A 28 24.86 -6.00 8.53
CA TYR A 28 24.54 -7.28 7.90
C TYR A 28 23.16 -7.77 8.35
N SER A 29 22.40 -8.36 7.42
CA SER A 29 21.10 -8.97 7.71
C SER A 29 21.04 -10.39 7.14
N PRO A 30 20.79 -11.42 7.97
CA PRO A 30 20.64 -12.77 7.47
C PRO A 30 19.30 -12.93 6.72
N VAL A 31 19.36 -13.53 5.52
CA VAL A 31 18.18 -13.85 4.71
C VAL A 31 17.93 -15.34 4.71
N ALA A 32 16.88 -15.77 5.41
CA ALA A 32 16.45 -17.17 5.38
C ALA A 32 15.94 -17.52 3.98
N LYS A 33 16.20 -18.75 3.50
CA LYS A 33 15.75 -19.24 2.19
C LYS A 33 16.06 -18.25 1.05
N ALA A 34 17.32 -17.81 0.99
CA ALA A 34 17.78 -16.74 0.10
C ALA A 34 17.51 -17.00 -1.39
N ASP A 35 17.46 -18.27 -1.81
CA ASP A 35 17.09 -18.70 -3.16
C ASP A 35 15.68 -18.29 -3.59
N VAL A 36 14.77 -18.03 -2.64
CA VAL A 36 13.39 -17.61 -2.92
C VAL A 36 13.01 -16.27 -2.31
N ASN A 37 13.81 -15.76 -1.37
CA ASN A 37 13.57 -14.49 -0.67
C ASN A 37 14.46 -13.34 -1.17
N LEU A 38 15.45 -13.61 -2.04
CA LEU A 38 16.23 -12.56 -2.70
C LEU A 38 15.74 -12.30 -4.12
N VAL A 39 15.80 -11.03 -4.51
CA VAL A 39 15.56 -10.56 -5.88
C VAL A 39 16.77 -9.74 -6.30
N HIS A 40 17.24 -9.97 -7.52
CA HIS A 40 18.34 -9.19 -8.08
C HIS A 40 17.88 -7.75 -8.35
N LEU A 41 18.57 -6.77 -7.76
CA LEU A 41 18.36 -5.36 -8.04
C LEU A 41 19.10 -4.98 -9.34
N PRO A 42 18.40 -4.49 -10.38
CA PRO A 42 19.05 -4.01 -11.60
C PRO A 42 20.02 -2.87 -11.32
N GLU A 43 21.15 -2.80 -12.05
CA GLU A 43 22.17 -1.75 -11.87
C GLU A 43 21.64 -0.32 -12.10
N ALA A 44 20.57 -0.19 -12.89
CA ALA A 44 19.91 1.09 -13.15
C ALA A 44 19.12 1.64 -11.95
N ILE A 45 18.87 0.81 -10.92
CA ILE A 45 18.11 1.19 -9.73
C ILE A 45 19.10 1.37 -8.57
N SER A 46 19.11 2.57 -7.98
CA SER A 46 19.99 2.87 -6.85
C SER A 46 19.61 2.07 -5.60
N PHE A 47 20.54 1.93 -4.64
CA PHE A 47 20.24 1.29 -3.36
C PHE A 47 19.11 1.99 -2.60
N VAL A 48 19.05 3.33 -2.65
CA VAL A 48 17.98 4.12 -2.02
C VAL A 48 16.62 3.81 -2.66
N GLN A 49 16.56 3.73 -4.00
CA GLN A 49 15.36 3.30 -4.71
C GLN A 49 14.97 1.87 -4.32
N GLY A 50 15.93 0.95 -4.30
CA GLY A 50 15.71 -0.43 -3.88
C GLY A 50 15.18 -0.55 -2.45
N ALA A 51 15.74 0.22 -1.51
CA ALA A 51 15.27 0.30 -0.13
C ALA A 51 13.85 0.90 -0.03
N ALA A 52 13.52 1.86 -0.89
CA ALA A 52 12.18 2.41 -0.99
C ALA A 52 11.14 1.39 -1.48
N LEU A 53 11.55 0.27 -2.10
CA LEU A 53 10.67 -0.83 -2.51
C LEU A 53 10.23 -1.75 -1.39
N GLY A 54 10.77 -1.58 -0.17
CA GLY A 54 10.51 -2.45 0.98
C GLY A 54 9.02 -2.63 1.28
N CYS A 55 8.70 -3.31 2.40
CA CYS A 55 7.35 -3.81 2.72
C CYS A 55 6.18 -2.92 2.24
N ARG A 56 6.24 -1.60 2.45
CA ARG A 56 5.22 -0.64 2.00
C ARG A 56 4.94 -0.60 0.50
N PHE A 57 5.94 -0.45 -0.36
CA PHE A 57 5.72 -0.20 -1.79
C PHE A 57 5.30 -1.48 -2.52
N MET A 58 6.04 -2.57 -2.32
CA MET A 58 5.69 -3.86 -2.91
C MET A 58 4.32 -4.39 -2.45
N THR A 59 3.90 -4.11 -1.20
CA THR A 59 2.57 -4.52 -0.71
C THR A 59 1.48 -3.72 -1.42
N ALA A 60 1.68 -2.42 -1.60
CA ALA A 60 0.77 -1.58 -2.37
C ALA A 60 0.70 -2.03 -3.83
N TYR A 61 1.84 -2.34 -4.45
CA TYR A 61 1.91 -2.85 -5.82
C TYR A 61 1.07 -4.12 -5.97
N HIS A 62 1.27 -5.13 -5.12
CA HIS A 62 0.48 -6.37 -5.17
C HIS A 62 -1.01 -6.13 -4.91
N GLY A 63 -1.34 -5.28 -3.93
CA GLY A 63 -2.72 -4.92 -3.61
C GLY A 63 -3.43 -4.27 -4.80
N VAL A 64 -2.75 -3.37 -5.51
CA VAL A 64 -3.28 -2.63 -6.66
C VAL A 64 -3.34 -3.50 -7.92
N THR A 65 -2.25 -4.19 -8.26
CA THR A 65 -2.15 -4.88 -9.55
C THR A 65 -2.83 -6.24 -9.54
N ALA A 66 -2.59 -7.04 -8.50
CA ALA A 66 -3.05 -8.44 -8.46
C ALA A 66 -4.35 -8.63 -7.68
N GLN A 67 -4.55 -7.91 -6.57
CA GLN A 67 -5.78 -8.07 -5.77
C GLN A 67 -6.92 -7.20 -6.28
N ALA A 68 -6.63 -5.92 -6.57
CA ALA A 68 -7.63 -5.01 -7.11
C ALA A 68 -7.90 -5.28 -8.60
N GLU A 69 -6.88 -5.68 -9.36
CA GLU A 69 -6.95 -5.87 -10.83
C GLU A 69 -7.41 -4.60 -11.54
N ILE A 70 -6.85 -3.46 -11.12
CA ILE A 70 -7.22 -2.12 -11.61
C ILE A 70 -7.11 -2.07 -13.14
N GLN A 71 -8.15 -1.52 -13.77
CA GLN A 71 -8.18 -1.24 -15.20
C GLN A 71 -8.03 0.26 -15.46
N PRO A 72 -7.39 0.67 -16.58
CA PRO A 72 -7.33 2.07 -16.98
C PRO A 72 -8.72 2.72 -17.04
N GLY A 73 -8.82 3.97 -16.59
CA GLY A 73 -10.05 4.75 -16.54
C GLY A 73 -10.95 4.46 -15.33
N GLN A 74 -10.67 3.43 -14.53
CA GLN A 74 -11.43 3.17 -13.31
C GLN A 74 -11.18 4.24 -12.24
N TRP A 75 -12.24 4.64 -11.56
CA TRP A 75 -12.18 5.39 -10.31
C TRP A 75 -11.71 4.51 -9.15
N VAL A 76 -10.71 4.98 -8.40
CA VAL A 76 -10.08 4.26 -7.28
C VAL A 76 -10.01 5.19 -6.08
N ALA A 77 -10.56 4.80 -4.93
CA ALA A 77 -10.34 5.51 -3.66
C ALA A 77 -9.20 4.87 -2.89
N VAL A 78 -8.24 5.66 -2.39
CA VAL A 78 -7.18 5.18 -1.48
C VAL A 78 -7.38 5.81 -0.11
N TRP A 79 -7.74 4.97 0.86
CA TRP A 79 -7.97 5.37 2.24
C TRP A 79 -6.66 5.26 3.03
N GLY A 80 -6.14 6.41 3.45
CA GLY A 80 -4.93 6.54 4.26
C GLY A 80 -3.67 6.79 3.45
N CYS A 81 -3.27 8.05 3.31
CA CYS A 81 -2.05 8.45 2.62
C CYS A 81 -0.80 8.37 3.51
N GLY A 82 -0.61 7.23 4.18
CA GLY A 82 0.66 6.84 4.79
C GLY A 82 1.57 6.15 3.77
N GLY A 83 2.61 5.46 4.23
CA GLY A 83 3.59 4.89 3.30
C GLY A 83 3.01 3.91 2.27
N VAL A 84 2.14 2.98 2.69
CA VAL A 84 1.45 2.05 1.78
C VAL A 84 0.48 2.79 0.85
N GLY A 85 -0.30 3.73 1.39
CA GLY A 85 -1.31 4.44 0.59
C GLY A 85 -0.72 5.36 -0.46
N LEU A 86 0.37 6.08 -0.13
CA LEU A 86 1.07 6.91 -1.11
C LEU A 86 1.66 6.04 -2.25
N ALA A 87 2.20 4.85 -1.95
CA ALA A 87 2.57 3.90 -3.01
C ALA A 87 1.36 3.37 -3.79
N ALA A 88 0.21 3.13 -3.13
CA ALA A 88 -1.00 2.71 -3.83
C ALA A 88 -1.49 3.78 -4.80
N VAL A 89 -1.37 5.07 -4.44
CA VAL A 89 -1.65 6.20 -5.33
C VAL A 89 -0.71 6.18 -6.55
N ASP A 90 0.60 6.11 -6.34
CA ASP A 90 1.61 6.07 -7.42
C ASP A 90 1.33 4.90 -8.38
N VAL A 91 1.17 3.69 -7.87
CA VAL A 91 0.93 2.49 -8.69
C VAL A 91 -0.43 2.55 -9.40
N ALA A 92 -1.51 2.96 -8.73
CA ALA A 92 -2.82 3.03 -9.36
C ALA A 92 -2.89 4.12 -10.45
N SER A 93 -2.25 5.27 -10.21
CA SER A 93 -2.13 6.32 -11.22
C SER A 93 -1.33 5.84 -12.43
N ALA A 94 -0.21 5.15 -12.21
CA ALA A 94 0.60 4.54 -13.26
C ALA A 94 -0.14 3.43 -14.06
N MET A 95 -1.15 2.80 -13.45
CA MET A 95 -2.06 1.86 -14.11
C MET A 95 -3.16 2.56 -14.94
N GLY A 96 -3.21 3.90 -14.92
CA GLY A 96 -4.17 4.71 -15.67
C GLY A 96 -5.50 4.91 -14.94
N ALA A 97 -5.55 4.71 -13.62
CA ALA A 97 -6.75 4.96 -12.83
C ALA A 97 -6.95 6.44 -12.51
N ASN A 98 -8.20 6.80 -12.24
CA ASN A 98 -8.57 8.09 -11.65
C ASN A 98 -8.57 7.94 -10.13
N VAL A 99 -7.46 8.31 -9.49
CA VAL A 99 -7.24 8.07 -8.06
C VAL A 99 -7.76 9.25 -7.21
N ILE A 100 -8.58 8.93 -6.22
CA ILE A 100 -9.04 9.83 -5.16
C ILE A 100 -8.29 9.46 -3.87
N ALA A 101 -7.51 10.39 -3.33
CA ALA A 101 -6.73 10.20 -2.12
C ALA A 101 -7.51 10.69 -0.88
N ILE A 102 -7.56 9.88 0.18
CA ILE A 102 -8.23 10.22 1.44
C ILE A 102 -7.23 10.17 2.59
N SER A 103 -7.13 11.26 3.35
CA SER A 103 -6.21 11.39 4.49
C SER A 103 -6.68 12.45 5.48
N ARG A 104 -6.14 12.45 6.69
CA ARG A 104 -6.49 13.42 7.76
C ARG A 104 -5.81 14.78 7.61
N THR A 105 -4.63 14.82 7.01
CA THR A 105 -3.79 16.03 6.95
C THR A 105 -3.63 16.50 5.52
N GLN A 106 -3.67 17.83 5.32
CA GLN A 106 -3.49 18.45 4.01
C GLN A 106 -2.13 18.08 3.40
N GLU A 107 -1.07 18.06 4.21
CA GLU A 107 0.29 17.74 3.76
C GLU A 107 0.41 16.35 3.09
N LYS A 108 -0.31 15.35 3.63
CA LYS A 108 -0.34 14.00 3.04
C LYS A 108 -1.20 13.95 1.77
N LEU A 109 -2.23 14.79 1.69
CA LEU A 109 -3.06 14.93 0.50
C LEU A 109 -2.29 15.61 -0.63
N ASP A 110 -1.57 16.69 -0.33
CA ASP A 110 -0.69 17.38 -1.28
C ASP A 110 0.33 16.41 -1.86
N LYS A 111 0.95 15.59 -0.99
CA LYS A 111 1.88 14.55 -1.44
C LYS A 111 1.21 13.50 -2.34
N ALA A 112 -0.03 13.12 -2.05
CA ALA A 112 -0.77 12.19 -2.90
C ALA A 112 -1.09 12.81 -4.29
N MET A 113 -1.39 14.11 -4.35
CA MET A 113 -1.59 14.82 -5.62
C MET A 113 -0.31 14.86 -6.45
N GLU A 114 0.86 15.09 -5.84
CA GLU A 114 2.17 15.02 -6.52
C GLU A 114 2.42 13.64 -7.16
N LEU A 115 1.93 12.57 -6.53
CA LEU A 115 2.07 11.18 -6.96
C LEU A 115 1.00 10.75 -7.98
N GLY A 116 0.17 11.69 -8.45
CA GLY A 116 -0.77 11.44 -9.52
C GLY A 116 -2.20 11.09 -9.07
N ALA A 117 -2.58 11.40 -7.83
CA ALA A 117 -4.00 11.50 -7.48
C ALA A 117 -4.65 12.63 -8.30
N VAL A 118 -5.88 12.40 -8.77
CA VAL A 118 -6.65 13.41 -9.52
C VAL A 118 -7.58 14.20 -8.61
N ALA A 119 -7.83 13.71 -7.40
CA ALA A 119 -8.58 14.39 -6.36
C ALA A 119 -8.09 13.98 -4.97
N ALA A 120 -8.28 14.86 -4.01
CA ALA A 120 -7.96 14.66 -2.61
C ALA A 120 -9.16 15.07 -1.74
N ILE A 121 -9.48 14.26 -0.73
CA ILE A 121 -10.56 14.51 0.21
C ILE A 121 -10.01 14.38 1.63
N GLN A 122 -10.22 15.40 2.46
CA GLN A 122 -9.90 15.32 3.87
C GLN A 122 -10.88 14.37 4.58
N ALA A 123 -10.35 13.47 5.40
CA ALA A 123 -11.14 12.46 6.09
C ALA A 123 -12.24 13.09 6.97
N GLY A 124 -13.47 12.58 6.82
CA GLY A 124 -14.67 13.02 7.52
C GLY A 124 -15.81 12.03 7.27
N ASP A 125 -16.99 12.31 7.84
CA ASP A 125 -18.14 11.41 7.76
C ASP A 125 -18.82 11.41 6.39
N ASP A 126 -18.66 12.49 5.62
CA ASP A 126 -19.31 12.74 4.33
C ASP A 126 -18.47 12.31 3.11
N VAL A 127 -17.32 11.67 3.34
CA VAL A 127 -16.42 11.22 2.27
C VAL A 127 -17.10 10.26 1.28
N PRO A 128 -17.90 9.26 1.71
CA PRO A 128 -18.63 8.40 0.77
C PRO A 128 -19.56 9.18 -0.17
N GLU A 129 -20.27 10.19 0.33
CA GLU A 129 -21.17 11.05 -0.44
C GLU A 129 -20.40 11.89 -1.45
N GLN A 130 -19.28 12.51 -1.03
CA GLN A 130 -18.40 13.27 -1.92
C GLN A 130 -17.85 12.39 -3.05
N ILE A 131 -17.42 11.16 -2.72
CA ILE A 131 -16.96 10.19 -3.73
C ILE A 131 -18.08 9.85 -4.69
N GLN A 132 -19.29 9.58 -4.21
CA GLN A 132 -20.43 9.25 -5.08
C GLN A 132 -20.77 10.40 -6.03
N GLU A 133 -20.76 11.65 -5.55
CA GLU A 133 -21.01 12.83 -6.37
C GLU A 133 -19.94 13.03 -7.44
N MET A 134 -18.66 12.87 -7.08
CA MET A 134 -17.52 13.04 -7.98
C MET A 134 -17.50 11.97 -9.08
N THR A 135 -17.73 10.72 -8.70
CA THR A 135 -17.63 9.55 -9.58
C THR A 135 -18.94 9.19 -10.28
N LYS A 136 -20.04 9.86 -9.93
CA LYS A 136 -21.40 9.61 -10.42
C LYS A 136 -21.87 8.17 -10.17
N GLY A 137 -21.55 7.61 -8.99
CA GLY A 137 -22.06 6.29 -8.58
C GLY A 137 -21.14 5.46 -7.68
N GLY A 138 -19.99 5.98 -7.29
CA GLY A 138 -18.99 5.31 -6.43
C GLY A 138 -17.77 4.83 -7.21
N VAL A 139 -16.72 4.47 -6.48
CA VAL A 139 -15.46 3.96 -7.05
C VAL A 139 -15.57 2.51 -7.47
N HIS A 140 -14.81 2.11 -8.48
CA HIS A 140 -14.71 0.72 -8.92
C HIS A 140 -13.90 -0.10 -7.90
N VAL A 141 -12.84 0.51 -7.37
CA VAL A 141 -11.96 -0.09 -6.39
C VAL A 141 -11.79 0.86 -5.21
N SER A 142 -11.89 0.32 -4.00
CA SER A 142 -11.56 1.02 -2.75
C SER A 142 -10.38 0.31 -2.10
N VAL A 143 -9.25 0.99 -1.94
CA VAL A 143 -8.03 0.45 -1.34
C VAL A 143 -7.91 0.98 0.08
N GLU A 144 -7.99 0.09 1.08
CA GLU A 144 -7.98 0.44 2.50
C GLU A 144 -6.59 0.14 3.10
N CYS A 145 -5.88 1.18 3.52
CA CYS A 145 -4.47 1.09 3.94
C CYS A 145 -4.22 1.36 5.44
N LEU A 146 -5.24 1.59 6.28
CA LEU A 146 -5.05 1.79 7.72
C LEU A 146 -5.43 0.58 8.55
N GLY A 147 -6.49 -0.14 8.17
CA GLY A 147 -7.00 -1.29 8.91
C GLY A 147 -7.96 -0.94 10.05
N THR A 148 -8.43 0.31 10.13
CA THR A 148 -9.28 0.82 11.23
C THR A 148 -10.78 0.77 10.91
N ALA A 149 -11.62 0.73 11.95
CA ALA A 149 -13.07 0.83 11.76
C ALA A 149 -13.50 2.14 11.09
N ALA A 150 -12.78 3.24 11.36
CA ALA A 150 -13.04 4.57 10.82
C ALA A 150 -12.92 4.64 9.29
N THR A 151 -12.08 3.81 8.68
CA THR A 151 -11.91 3.76 7.22
C THR A 151 -12.60 2.58 6.58
N TRP A 152 -12.81 1.49 7.33
CA TRP A 152 -13.43 0.26 6.83
C TRP A 152 -14.85 0.48 6.29
N MET A 153 -15.76 1.04 7.08
CA MET A 153 -17.16 1.19 6.67
C MET A 153 -17.34 2.22 5.55
N PRO A 154 -16.73 3.43 5.64
CA PRO A 154 -16.78 4.40 4.54
C PRO A 154 -16.16 3.87 3.25
N ALA A 155 -15.08 3.07 3.33
CA ALA A 155 -14.47 2.44 2.16
C ALA A 155 -15.44 1.51 1.43
N ILE A 156 -16.25 0.73 2.15
CA ILE A 156 -17.30 -0.13 1.55
C ILE A 156 -18.43 0.72 0.96
N GLN A 157 -18.88 1.74 1.70
CA GLN A 157 -19.99 2.61 1.28
C GLN A 157 -19.66 3.43 0.03
N SER A 158 -18.38 3.78 -0.17
CA SER A 158 -17.91 4.52 -1.35
C SER A 158 -17.88 3.72 -2.65
N LEU A 159 -17.98 2.39 -2.57
CA LEU A 159 -17.99 1.52 -3.76
C LEU A 159 -19.24 1.78 -4.60
N ARG A 160 -19.12 1.55 -5.91
CA ARG A 160 -20.27 1.35 -6.81
C ARG A 160 -20.81 -0.09 -6.75
N THR A 161 -21.95 -0.34 -7.40
CA THR A 161 -22.43 -1.71 -7.63
C THR A 161 -21.40 -2.52 -8.41
N ARG A 162 -21.11 -3.75 -7.96
CA ARG A 162 -20.02 -4.61 -8.43
C ARG A 162 -18.62 -4.02 -8.24
N GLY A 163 -18.47 -3.10 -7.28
CA GLY A 163 -17.18 -2.58 -6.85
C GLY A 163 -16.46 -3.56 -5.92
N LYS A 164 -15.15 -3.35 -5.78
CA LYS A 164 -14.27 -4.19 -4.96
C LYS A 164 -13.52 -3.38 -3.91
N LEU A 165 -13.53 -3.83 -2.67
CA LEU A 165 -12.62 -3.36 -1.64
C LEU A 165 -11.39 -4.26 -1.55
N VAL A 166 -10.20 -3.67 -1.56
CA VAL A 166 -8.94 -4.35 -1.24
C VAL A 166 -8.42 -3.81 0.09
N ARG A 167 -8.40 -4.67 1.10
CA ARG A 167 -7.86 -4.35 2.42
C ARG A 167 -6.39 -4.73 2.47
N ILE A 168 -5.55 -3.72 2.68
CA ILE A 168 -4.11 -3.85 2.90
C ILE A 168 -3.77 -3.55 4.37
N GLY A 169 -4.46 -2.57 4.97
CA GLY A 169 -4.26 -2.18 6.35
C GLY A 169 -4.57 -3.31 7.34
N MET A 170 -3.74 -3.41 8.37
CA MET A 170 -3.95 -4.36 9.48
C MET A 170 -4.53 -3.61 10.68
N SER A 171 -5.50 -4.24 11.34
CA SER A 171 -6.19 -3.65 12.50
C SER A 171 -5.24 -3.56 13.70
N GLY A 172 -5.44 -2.50 14.49
CA GLY A 172 -4.79 -2.34 15.77
C GLY A 172 -5.37 -3.26 16.85
N LYS A 173 -4.91 -3.06 18.09
CA LYS A 173 -5.40 -3.79 19.27
C LYS A 173 -6.88 -3.54 19.55
N GLU A 174 -7.37 -2.35 19.23
CA GLU A 174 -8.75 -1.93 19.49
C GLU A 174 -9.75 -2.80 18.72
N GLU A 175 -9.56 -2.96 17.40
CA GLU A 175 -10.45 -3.79 16.60
C GLU A 175 -10.11 -5.29 16.69
N SER A 176 -8.87 -5.65 17.05
CA SER A 176 -8.42 -7.05 17.22
C SER A 176 -8.79 -7.97 16.03
N GLY A 177 -8.77 -7.44 14.81
CA GLY A 177 -9.12 -8.18 13.59
C GLY A 177 -10.62 -8.26 13.29
N MET A 178 -11.48 -7.69 14.14
CA MET A 178 -12.93 -7.78 14.03
C MET A 178 -13.51 -6.45 13.56
N LEU A 179 -14.05 -6.42 12.34
CA LEU A 179 -14.67 -5.24 11.72
C LEU A 179 -16.10 -5.56 11.28
N PRO A 180 -17.08 -4.64 11.44
CA PRO A 180 -18.46 -4.87 11.05
C PRO A 180 -18.60 -4.93 9.53
N LEU A 181 -19.34 -5.90 9.00
CA LEU A 181 -19.57 -6.06 7.57
C LEU A 181 -21.05 -5.84 7.22
N PRO A 182 -21.40 -4.91 6.32
CA PRO A 182 -22.79 -4.71 5.89
C PRO A 182 -23.20 -5.81 4.89
N ALA A 183 -23.52 -7.00 5.39
CA ALA A 183 -23.75 -8.21 4.59
C ALA A 183 -24.88 -8.07 3.55
N ASP A 184 -25.96 -7.35 3.89
CA ASP A 184 -27.07 -7.12 2.96
C ASP A 184 -26.65 -6.22 1.80
N VAL A 185 -25.85 -5.18 2.07
CA VAL A 185 -25.31 -4.27 1.04
C VAL A 185 -24.30 -5.01 0.15
N LEU A 186 -23.44 -5.83 0.75
CA LEU A 186 -22.50 -6.69 0.04
C LEU A 186 -23.24 -7.57 -0.98
N THR A 187 -24.31 -8.22 -0.55
CA THR A 187 -25.11 -9.12 -1.40
C THR A 187 -25.91 -8.34 -2.45
N ALA A 188 -26.65 -7.31 -2.03
CA ALA A 188 -27.55 -6.55 -2.90
C ALA A 188 -26.82 -5.79 -4.01
N ARG A 189 -25.54 -5.43 -3.80
CA ARG A 189 -24.72 -4.69 -4.75
C ARG A 189 -23.63 -5.54 -5.39
N GLU A 190 -23.62 -6.85 -5.14
CA GLU A 190 -22.62 -7.80 -5.64
C GLU A 190 -21.17 -7.32 -5.41
N LEU A 191 -20.89 -6.83 -4.19
CA LEU A 191 -19.56 -6.28 -3.87
C LEU A 191 -18.54 -7.40 -3.62
N GLU A 192 -17.29 -7.11 -3.92
CA GLU A 192 -16.15 -7.97 -3.58
C GLU A 192 -15.32 -7.38 -2.43
N ILE A 193 -14.84 -8.23 -1.53
CA ILE A 193 -13.89 -7.85 -0.49
C ILE A 193 -12.71 -8.80 -0.54
N ARG A 194 -11.50 -8.25 -0.68
CA ARG A 194 -10.27 -9.01 -0.77
C ARG A 194 -9.25 -8.51 0.24
N GLY A 195 -8.54 -9.44 0.87
CA GLY A 195 -7.33 -9.13 1.62
C GLY A 195 -6.12 -9.12 0.70
N SER A 196 -5.12 -8.30 1.03
CA SER A 196 -3.81 -8.31 0.37
C SER A 196 -2.71 -8.38 1.41
N MET A 197 -1.72 -9.25 1.19
CA MET A 197 -0.57 -9.40 2.07
C MET A 197 0.68 -9.57 1.23
N GLY A 198 1.68 -8.72 1.45
CA GLY A 198 2.99 -8.87 0.81
C GLY A 198 2.91 -9.01 -0.72
N MET A 199 3.89 -9.72 -1.28
CA MET A 199 4.06 -9.98 -2.71
C MET A 199 5.10 -11.07 -2.85
N GLN A 200 4.94 -11.91 -3.86
CA GLN A 200 5.90 -12.95 -4.19
C GLN A 200 7.17 -12.34 -4.79
N ALA A 201 8.34 -12.90 -4.44
CA ALA A 201 9.62 -12.49 -5.02
C ALA A 201 9.61 -12.57 -6.56
N ARG A 202 8.96 -13.59 -7.13
CA ARG A 202 8.85 -13.75 -8.59
C ARG A 202 8.06 -12.64 -9.31
N CYS A 203 7.30 -11.83 -8.59
CA CYS A 203 6.50 -10.73 -9.17
C CYS A 203 7.29 -9.41 -9.23
N TYR A 204 8.48 -9.34 -8.60
CA TYR A 204 9.32 -8.14 -8.65
C TYR A 204 9.80 -7.75 -10.06
N PRO A 205 10.15 -8.65 -10.99
CA PRO A 205 10.68 -8.24 -12.29
C PRO A 205 9.80 -7.27 -13.07
N GLU A 206 8.47 -7.40 -12.99
CA GLU A 206 7.55 -6.47 -13.64
C GLU A 206 7.55 -5.10 -12.95
N MET A 207 7.51 -5.07 -11.62
CA MET A 207 7.60 -3.84 -10.83
C MET A 207 8.92 -3.11 -11.09
N LEU A 208 10.05 -3.84 -11.10
CA LEU A 208 11.38 -3.30 -11.39
C LEU A 208 11.44 -2.69 -12.80
N ARG A 209 10.85 -3.33 -13.81
CA ARG A 209 10.78 -2.77 -15.17
C ARG A 209 9.95 -1.47 -15.21
N MET A 210 8.86 -1.39 -14.44
CA MET A 210 8.09 -0.15 -14.34
C MET A 210 8.91 0.98 -13.69
N ILE A 211 9.81 0.67 -12.76
CA ILE A 211 10.71 1.64 -12.14
C ILE A 211 11.79 2.09 -13.14
N GLU A 212 12.43 1.14 -13.84
CA GLU A 212 13.46 1.45 -14.86
C GLU A 212 12.92 2.36 -15.97
N THR A 213 11.65 2.20 -16.33
CA THR A 213 10.97 3.03 -17.34
C THR A 213 10.40 4.32 -16.78
N GLY A 214 10.54 4.58 -15.47
CA GLY A 214 10.03 5.75 -14.78
C GLY A 214 8.50 5.79 -14.67
N LYS A 215 7.82 4.67 -14.93
CA LYS A 215 6.36 4.57 -14.91
C LYS A 215 5.79 4.58 -13.49
N ILE A 216 6.53 4.02 -12.53
CA ILE A 216 6.32 4.22 -11.09
C ILE A 216 7.61 4.74 -10.48
N ARG A 217 7.51 5.62 -9.49
CA ARG A 217 8.64 6.44 -9.03
C ARG A 217 8.81 6.36 -7.52
N PRO A 218 9.28 5.21 -6.99
CA PRO A 218 9.46 5.01 -5.55
C PRO A 218 10.40 6.03 -4.89
N GLN A 219 11.32 6.64 -5.66
CA GLN A 219 12.19 7.72 -5.19
C GLN A 219 11.42 8.97 -4.76
N ASP A 220 10.25 9.27 -5.35
CA ASP A 220 9.48 10.48 -5.02
C ASP A 220 8.81 10.39 -3.66
N LEU A 221 8.76 9.17 -3.12
CA LEU A 221 8.26 8.89 -1.79
C LEU A 221 9.39 9.02 -0.76
N VAL A 222 10.66 9.01 -1.15
CA VAL A 222 11.79 9.21 -0.22
C VAL A 222 11.90 10.67 0.16
N THR A 223 11.81 10.96 1.45
CA THR A 223 11.83 12.32 2.00
C THR A 223 13.13 12.64 2.73
N GLU A 224 13.80 11.62 3.28
CA GLU A 224 15.10 11.76 3.92
C GLU A 224 15.90 10.45 3.83
N GLU A 225 17.21 10.57 3.70
CA GLU A 225 18.18 9.52 4.02
C GLU A 225 18.70 9.78 5.43
N VAL A 226 18.66 8.77 6.29
CA VAL A 226 18.90 8.91 7.72
C VAL A 226 20.03 7.96 8.13
N PRO A 227 21.07 8.45 8.82
CA PRO A 227 22.13 7.58 9.30
C PRO A 227 21.60 6.59 10.33
N MET A 228 22.21 5.40 10.42
CA MET A 228 21.73 4.31 11.27
C MET A 228 21.59 4.71 12.76
N GLU A 229 22.43 5.61 13.26
CA GLU A 229 22.41 6.14 14.62
C GLU A 229 21.12 6.92 14.93
N GLU A 230 20.48 7.48 13.91
CA GLU A 230 19.24 8.25 14.01
C GLU A 230 17.98 7.43 13.77
N ALA A 231 18.09 6.12 13.49
CA ALA A 231 16.93 5.28 13.18
C ALA A 231 15.84 5.33 14.27
N SER A 232 16.23 5.45 15.55
CA SER A 232 15.29 5.56 16.68
C SER A 232 14.36 6.77 16.56
N ARG A 233 14.87 7.93 16.10
CA ARG A 233 14.08 9.16 15.90
C ARG A 233 12.95 8.93 14.89
N VAL A 234 13.26 8.24 13.79
CA VAL A 234 12.29 7.90 12.74
C VAL A 234 11.22 6.97 13.29
N LEU A 235 11.62 5.93 14.03
CA LEU A 235 10.69 4.96 14.64
C LEU A 235 9.73 5.61 15.65
N GLU A 236 10.21 6.58 16.43
CA GLU A 236 9.37 7.36 17.33
C GLU A 236 8.36 8.23 16.56
N ALA A 237 8.80 8.94 15.51
CA ALA A 237 7.91 9.75 14.67
C ALA A 237 6.81 8.91 13.97
N MET A 238 7.13 7.67 13.57
CA MET A 238 6.16 6.73 13.01
C MET A 238 5.04 6.39 14.02
N SER A 239 5.36 6.32 15.30
CA SER A 239 4.39 5.97 16.36
C SER A 239 3.34 7.07 16.56
N ASN A 240 3.70 8.31 16.24
CA ASN A 240 2.82 9.47 16.34
C ASN A 240 2.14 9.85 15.01
N TYR A 241 2.38 9.08 13.94
CA TYR A 241 1.88 9.34 12.58
C TYR A 241 2.39 10.64 11.94
N ASP A 242 3.51 11.18 12.44
CA ASP A 242 4.10 12.47 12.02
C ASP A 242 5.01 12.35 10.81
N THR A 243 5.06 11.17 10.17
CA THR A 243 5.89 10.92 8.98
C THR A 243 5.15 11.17 7.69
N ILE A 244 5.90 11.60 6.67
CA ILE A 244 5.43 11.80 5.30
C ILE A 244 6.43 11.16 4.37
N GLY A 245 5.89 10.42 3.39
CA GLY A 245 6.72 9.59 2.53
C GLY A 245 7.54 8.59 3.35
N TYR A 246 8.80 8.46 2.98
CA TYR A 246 9.71 7.39 3.36
C TYR A 246 11.03 7.96 3.86
N SER A 247 11.39 7.64 5.10
CA SER A 247 12.78 7.73 5.55
C SER A 247 13.52 6.45 5.15
N VAL A 248 14.69 6.58 4.54
CA VAL A 248 15.58 5.46 4.20
C VAL A 248 16.75 5.47 5.16
N ILE A 249 16.88 4.43 5.98
CA ILE A 249 18.06 4.29 6.85
C ILE A 249 19.24 3.81 6.01
N VAL A 250 20.35 4.54 6.06
CA VAL A 250 21.60 4.19 5.38
C VAL A 250 22.62 3.73 6.41
N ALA A 251 23.30 2.61 6.10
CA ALA A 251 24.46 2.15 6.84
C ALA A 251 25.72 2.62 6.10
N ASP A 252 26.72 3.08 6.85
CA ASP A 252 28.03 3.50 6.33
C ASP A 252 28.85 2.32 5.78
#